data_AF-D1YYQ1-F1
#
_entry.id   AF-D1YYQ1-F1
#
_cell.length_a   1.000
_cell.length_b   1.000
_cell.length_c   1.000
_cell.angle_alpha   90.00
_cell.angle_beta   90.00
_cell.angle_gamma   90.00
#
_symmetry.space_group_name_H-M   'P 1'
#
loop_
_entity.id
_entity.type
_entity.pdbx_description
1 polymer ?
#
loop_
_entity_poly.entity_id
_entity_poly.type
_entity_poly.pdbx_seq_one_letter_code
_entity_poly.pdbx_strand_id
1 'polypeptide(L)'
;MENRRHAFAVAIFRRYSGIFSARRQKPLYISRFHTYALEEAKITADREKKNFGLINEKGEEIGTYSGAQPRDAALKVANRGITSIVLREKGTKKLHYFQGKRELVSVPASAPAWIKEAAKDKGGKIYKANVEKLGTTNLEYSELERNPREMFKLPKSKISKK
;
A
#
# COMPACT_ATOMS: atom_id res chain seq x y z
N MET A 1 -2.41 -70.48 -0.49
CA MET A 1 -3.26 -70.12 0.66
C MET A 1 -4.30 -69.15 0.16
N GLU A 2 -5.43 -69.73 -0.17
CA GLU A 2 -6.58 -69.10 -0.79
C GLU A 2 -7.47 -68.46 0.28
N ASN A 3 -8.31 -67.54 -0.16
CA ASN A 3 -9.61 -67.22 0.41
C ASN A 3 -9.76 -66.06 1.43
N ARG A 4 -10.65 -65.13 1.03
CA ARG A 4 -11.87 -64.69 1.73
C ARG A 4 -11.81 -63.43 2.61
N ARG A 5 -12.34 -62.33 2.06
CA ARG A 5 -13.64 -61.67 2.42
C ARG A 5 -13.53 -60.16 2.14
N HIS A 6 -14.16 -59.65 1.09
CA HIS A 6 -15.57 -59.22 1.03
C HIS A 6 -15.93 -58.06 1.97
N ALA A 7 -16.43 -57.02 1.32
CA ALA A 7 -17.02 -55.81 1.86
C ALA A 7 -18.15 -56.06 2.88
N PHE A 8 -18.22 -55.21 3.90
CA PHE A 8 -19.40 -54.90 4.71
C PHE A 8 -19.34 -53.38 4.97
N ALA A 9 -20.15 -52.55 4.32
CA ALA A 9 -21.58 -52.32 4.55
C ALA A 9 -21.89 -51.63 5.90
N VAL A 10 -22.21 -50.33 5.80
CA VAL A 10 -23.38 -49.62 6.36
C VAL A 10 -23.69 -49.70 7.87
N ALA A 11 -24.03 -48.52 8.42
CA ALA A 11 -24.60 -48.21 9.75
C ALA A 11 -23.54 -48.02 10.85
N ILE A 12 -23.50 -46.94 11.64
CA ILE A 12 -24.55 -46.35 12.48
C ILE A 12 -24.08 -44.93 12.86
N PHE A 13 -24.85 -43.86 12.60
CA PHE A 13 -25.11 -42.78 13.58
C PHE A 13 -26.08 -41.72 13.02
N ARG A 14 -27.37 -42.07 12.96
CA ARG A 14 -28.45 -41.09 12.89
C ARG A 14 -29.20 -41.21 14.21
N ARG A 15 -29.19 -40.14 15.02
CA ARG A 15 -30.15 -39.76 16.07
C ARG A 15 -29.43 -39.12 17.27
N TYR A 16 -29.36 -37.80 17.28
CA TYR A 16 -29.76 -37.01 18.46
C TYR A 16 -30.15 -35.62 17.97
N SER A 17 -31.45 -35.46 17.80
CA SER A 17 -32.17 -34.19 17.70
C SER A 17 -31.94 -33.39 18.98
N GLY A 18 -31.10 -32.36 18.89
CA GLY A 18 -30.96 -31.30 19.89
C GLY A 18 -31.31 -29.97 19.24
N ILE A 19 -32.48 -29.45 19.58
CA ILE A 19 -32.98 -28.14 19.20
C ILE A 19 -32.06 -27.09 19.84
N PHE A 20 -31.07 -26.57 19.09
CA PHE A 20 -30.38 -25.33 19.45
C PHE A 20 -31.00 -24.22 18.61
N SER A 21 -32.19 -23.77 19.05
CA SER A 21 -32.68 -22.44 18.69
C SER A 21 -31.75 -21.43 19.37
N ALA A 22 -30.60 -21.19 18.73
CA ALA A 22 -29.78 -20.04 19.05
C ALA A 22 -30.57 -18.82 18.59
N ARG A 23 -31.43 -18.32 19.48
CA ARG A 23 -31.87 -16.93 19.53
C ARG A 23 -30.61 -16.11 19.27
N ARG A 24 -30.44 -15.59 18.05
CA ARG A 24 -29.43 -14.60 17.72
C ARG A 24 -29.70 -13.40 18.63
N GLN A 25 -29.15 -13.41 19.84
CA GLN A 25 -28.96 -12.20 20.60
C GLN A 25 -27.97 -11.38 19.77
N LYS A 26 -28.52 -10.50 18.93
CA LYS A 26 -27.74 -9.44 18.30
C LYS A 26 -27.03 -8.72 19.44
N PRO A 27 -25.70 -8.59 19.45
CA PRO A 27 -25.04 -7.82 20.50
C PRO A 27 -25.52 -6.37 20.37
N LEU A 28 -26.46 -5.99 21.23
CA LEU A 28 -26.99 -4.63 21.37
C LEU A 28 -25.97 -3.76 22.12
N TYR A 29 -24.73 -3.71 21.64
CA TYR A 29 -23.78 -2.66 21.95
C TYR A 29 -22.57 -2.75 21.02
N ILE A 30 -22.80 -2.58 19.71
CA ILE A 30 -21.70 -2.22 18.82
C ILE A 30 -21.40 -0.76 19.17
N SER A 31 -20.34 -0.56 19.96
CA SER A 31 -19.79 0.75 20.29
C SER A 31 -19.79 1.63 19.05
N ARG A 32 -20.19 2.90 19.19
CA ARG A 32 -20.23 3.88 18.08
C ARG A 32 -18.88 3.93 17.34
N PHE A 33 -17.77 3.65 18.03
CA PHE A 33 -16.44 3.54 17.45
C PHE A 33 -16.27 2.38 16.46
N HIS A 34 -16.94 1.24 16.66
CA HIS A 34 -16.87 0.09 15.75
C HIS A 34 -17.68 0.31 14.47
N THR A 35 -18.82 1.01 14.55
CA THR A 35 -19.59 1.36 13.34
C THR A 35 -18.84 2.35 12.46
N TYR A 36 -18.16 3.35 13.05
CA TYR A 36 -17.31 4.27 12.30
C TYR A 36 -16.11 3.56 11.66
N ALA A 37 -15.43 2.67 12.38
CA ALA A 37 -14.28 1.94 11.85
C ALA A 37 -14.62 1.08 10.61
N LEU A 38 -15.80 0.45 10.59
CA LEU A 38 -16.29 -0.32 9.44
C LEU A 38 -16.68 0.58 8.25
N GLU A 39 -17.13 1.79 8.51
CA GLU A 39 -17.52 2.76 7.48
C GLU A 39 -16.29 3.46 6.87
N GLU A 40 -15.29 3.82 7.67
CA GLU A 40 -13.98 4.32 7.20
C GLU A 40 -13.20 3.28 6.39
N ALA A 41 -13.25 2.00 6.79
CA ALA A 41 -12.65 0.90 6.03
C ALA A 41 -13.26 0.74 4.63
N LYS A 42 -14.57 0.98 4.48
CA LYS A 42 -15.24 0.98 3.17
C LYS A 42 -14.84 2.19 2.34
N ILE A 43 -14.82 3.39 2.91
CA ILE A 43 -14.44 4.62 2.20
C ILE A 43 -12.99 4.55 1.68
N THR A 44 -12.08 3.92 2.41
CA THR A 44 -10.67 3.75 1.98
C THR A 44 -10.51 2.69 0.89
N ALA A 45 -11.34 1.63 0.89
CA ALA A 45 -11.36 0.62 -0.16
C ALA A 45 -11.99 1.13 -1.47
N ASP A 46 -12.96 2.04 -1.37
CA ASP A 46 -13.71 2.60 -2.50
C ASP A 46 -12.95 3.70 -3.27
N ARG A 47 -11.83 4.20 -2.74
CA ARG A 47 -10.98 5.14 -3.48
C ARG A 47 -10.40 4.44 -4.71
N GLU A 48 -10.89 4.81 -5.88
CA GLU A 48 -10.39 4.32 -7.17
C GLU A 48 -8.87 4.44 -7.25
N LYS A 49 -8.22 3.32 -7.58
CA LYS A 49 -6.77 3.26 -7.71
C LYS A 49 -6.36 3.95 -8.99
N LYS A 50 -5.52 4.96 -8.85
CA LYS A 50 -4.94 5.69 -9.97
C LYS A 50 -3.58 5.12 -10.33
N ASN A 51 -3.23 5.27 -11.61
CA ASN A 51 -1.94 4.85 -12.14
C ASN A 51 -1.04 6.08 -12.34
N PHE A 52 0.15 6.02 -11.77
CA PHE A 52 1.15 7.09 -11.84
C PHE A 52 2.38 6.60 -12.59
N GLY A 53 2.76 7.27 -13.69
CA GLY A 53 4.02 7.03 -14.39
C GLY A 53 5.16 7.78 -13.71
N LEU A 54 6.25 7.09 -13.39
CA LEU A 54 7.49 7.68 -12.90
C LEU A 54 8.31 8.15 -14.10
N ILE A 55 8.65 9.43 -14.10
CA ILE A 55 9.42 10.07 -15.17
C ILE A 55 10.82 10.39 -14.65
N ASN A 56 11.83 10.13 -15.49
CA ASN A 56 13.22 10.50 -15.21
C ASN A 56 13.50 11.98 -15.55
N GLU A 57 14.66 12.49 -15.13
CA GLU A 57 15.13 13.84 -15.50
C GLU A 57 15.28 14.03 -17.02
N LYS A 58 15.42 12.93 -17.77
CA LYS A 58 15.49 12.91 -19.23
C LYS A 58 14.12 12.99 -19.92
N GLY A 59 13.02 12.88 -19.17
CA GLY A 59 11.65 12.87 -19.70
C GLY A 59 11.11 11.48 -20.08
N GLU A 60 11.87 10.41 -19.80
CA GLU A 60 11.48 9.02 -20.10
C GLU A 60 10.67 8.39 -18.95
N GLU A 61 9.63 7.60 -19.27
CA GLU A 61 8.86 6.86 -18.27
C GLU A 61 9.62 5.59 -17.86
N ILE A 62 10.12 5.55 -16.62
CA ILE A 62 10.91 4.42 -16.07
C ILE A 62 10.01 3.28 -15.59
N GLY A 63 8.79 3.62 -15.12
CA GLY A 63 7.86 2.61 -14.63
C GLY A 63 6.53 3.18 -14.14
N THR A 64 5.54 2.31 -13.99
CA THR A 64 4.20 2.69 -13.52
C THR A 64 3.97 2.18 -12.08
N TYR A 65 3.35 3.03 -11.26
CA TYR A 65 3.02 2.78 -9.86
C TYR A 65 1.55 3.07 -9.60
N SER A 66 0.85 2.14 -8.97
CA SER A 66 -0.56 2.32 -8.60
C SER A 66 -0.71 2.82 -7.16
N GLY A 67 -1.68 3.69 -6.93
CA GLY A 67 -2.00 4.22 -5.59
C GLY A 67 -3.34 4.95 -5.56
N ALA A 68 -3.98 5.03 -4.40
CA ALA A 68 -5.16 5.88 -4.24
C ALA A 68 -4.74 7.36 -4.22
N GLN A 69 -3.61 7.67 -3.58
CA GLN A 69 -3.03 9.01 -3.55
C GLN A 69 -1.67 9.05 -4.26
N PRO A 70 -1.29 10.19 -4.86
CA PRO A 70 0.03 10.35 -5.50
C PRO A 70 1.18 10.16 -4.50
N ARG A 71 0.94 10.47 -3.22
CA ARG A 71 1.91 10.27 -2.14
C ARG A 71 2.21 8.79 -1.88
N ASP A 72 1.21 7.91 -1.98
CA ASP A 72 1.41 6.47 -1.78
C ASP A 72 2.28 5.87 -2.88
N ALA A 73 2.05 6.30 -4.13
CA ALA A 73 2.90 5.95 -5.25
C ALA A 73 4.33 6.45 -5.03
N ALA A 74 4.49 7.69 -4.55
CA ALA A 74 5.82 8.24 -4.24
C ALA A 74 6.51 7.47 -3.10
N LEU A 75 5.80 7.05 -2.05
CA LEU A 75 6.37 6.23 -0.97
C LEU A 75 6.85 4.87 -1.48
N LYS A 76 6.13 4.26 -2.42
CA LYS A 76 6.58 3.02 -3.08
C LYS A 76 7.87 3.24 -3.87
N VAL A 77 7.98 4.37 -4.58
CA VAL A 77 9.19 4.76 -5.32
C VAL A 77 10.36 5.02 -4.36
N ALA A 78 10.14 5.76 -3.27
CA ALA A 78 11.16 6.02 -2.24
C ALA A 78 11.65 4.73 -1.56
N ASN A 79 10.74 3.77 -1.33
CA ASN A 79 11.09 2.44 -0.83
C ASN A 79 11.97 1.64 -1.81
N ARG A 80 11.96 1.96 -3.11
CA ARG A 80 12.92 1.39 -4.08
C ARG A 80 14.29 2.06 -4.05
N GLY A 81 14.46 3.15 -3.31
CA GLY A 81 15.72 3.88 -3.18
C GLY A 81 15.86 5.09 -4.10
N ILE A 82 14.79 5.46 -4.82
CA ILE A 82 14.79 6.63 -5.69
C ILE A 82 14.42 7.86 -4.86
N THR A 83 15.32 8.85 -4.79
CA THR A 83 15.14 10.10 -4.03
C THR A 83 14.46 11.19 -4.85
N SER A 84 14.76 11.24 -6.14
CA SER A 84 14.23 12.21 -7.10
C SER A 84 12.99 11.65 -7.77
N ILE A 85 11.80 12.09 -7.36
CA ILE A 85 10.55 11.44 -7.75
C ILE A 85 9.65 12.43 -8.50
N VAL A 86 9.46 12.17 -9.80
CA VAL A 86 8.50 12.90 -10.64
C VAL A 86 7.43 11.93 -11.09
N LEU A 87 6.19 12.15 -10.65
CA LEU A 87 5.05 11.28 -10.96
C LEU A 87 4.06 12.00 -11.86
N ARG A 88 3.70 11.38 -12.97
CA ARG A 88 2.61 11.80 -13.84
C ARG A 88 1.39 10.92 -13.59
N GLU A 89 0.22 11.52 -13.40
CA GLU A 89 -1.04 10.77 -13.30
C GLU A 89 -1.54 10.37 -14.70
N LYS A 90 -1.60 9.07 -15.00
CA LYS A 90 -2.09 8.54 -16.29
C LYS A 90 -3.55 8.94 -16.48
N GLY A 91 -3.87 9.46 -17.67
CA GLY A 91 -5.19 10.02 -17.99
C GLY A 91 -5.34 11.51 -17.66
N THR A 92 -4.37 12.11 -16.97
CA THR A 92 -4.32 13.57 -16.78
C THR A 92 -2.99 14.15 -17.24
N LYS A 93 -2.94 15.48 -17.31
CA LYS A 93 -1.71 16.22 -17.61
C LYS A 93 -0.95 16.62 -16.34
N LYS A 94 -1.30 16.10 -15.17
CA LYS A 94 -0.71 16.54 -13.89
C LYS A 94 0.61 15.82 -13.60
N LEU A 95 1.62 16.61 -13.23
CA LEU A 95 2.87 16.17 -12.62
C LEU A 95 2.91 16.51 -11.15
N HIS A 96 3.44 15.58 -10.37
CA HIS A 96 3.72 15.72 -8.97
C HIS A 96 5.22 15.58 -8.73
N TYR A 97 5.79 16.54 -8.02
CA TYR A 97 7.21 16.53 -7.64
C TYR A 97 7.33 16.16 -6.17
N PHE A 98 8.14 15.13 -5.92
CA PHE A 98 8.37 14.59 -4.60
C PHE A 98 9.86 14.38 -4.36
N GLN A 99 10.27 14.63 -3.12
CA GLN A 99 11.60 14.28 -2.63
C GLN A 99 11.48 13.10 -1.67
N GLY A 100 12.01 11.95 -2.08
CA GLY A 100 12.13 10.76 -1.26
C GLY A 100 13.37 10.82 -0.37
N LYS A 101 13.21 10.40 0.88
CA LYS A 101 14.31 10.16 1.83
C LYS A 101 14.14 8.76 2.41
N ARG A 102 15.24 8.06 2.62
CA ARG A 102 15.23 6.73 3.23
C ARG A 102 16.28 6.69 4.32
N GLU A 103 15.82 6.50 5.55
CA GLU A 103 16.67 6.55 6.75
C GLU A 103 16.66 5.18 7.44
N LEU A 104 17.81 4.79 7.99
CA LEU A 104 17.94 3.61 8.86
C LEU A 104 17.60 4.03 10.29
N VAL A 105 16.47 3.57 10.79
CA VAL A 105 16.01 3.86 12.15
C VAL A 105 16.14 2.62 13.00
N SER A 106 16.58 2.79 14.25
CA SER A 106 16.61 1.71 15.24
C SER A 106 15.20 1.25 15.58
N VAL A 107 15.00 -0.06 15.68
CA VAL A 107 13.70 -0.60 16.07
C VAL A 107 13.42 -0.28 17.54
N PRO A 108 12.27 0.35 17.86
CA PRO A 108 11.92 0.60 19.25
C PRO A 108 11.59 -0.71 19.96
N ALA A 109 11.84 -0.77 21.27
CA ALA A 109 11.61 -1.97 22.08
C ALA A 109 10.14 -2.46 22.04
N SER A 110 9.17 -1.56 21.85
CA SER A 110 7.74 -1.88 21.75
C SER A 110 7.29 -2.40 20.38
N ALA A 111 8.19 -2.56 19.41
CA ALA A 111 7.82 -3.06 18.09
C ALA A 111 7.34 -4.53 18.13
N PRO A 112 6.40 -4.92 17.26
CA PRO A 112 5.94 -6.30 17.12
C PRO A 112 7.07 -7.25 16.65
N ALA A 113 6.92 -8.55 16.95
CA ALA A 113 7.96 -9.57 16.74
C ALA A 113 8.46 -9.65 15.29
N TRP A 114 7.54 -9.60 14.31
CA TRP A 114 7.88 -9.67 12.88
C TRP A 114 8.80 -8.53 12.40
N ILE A 115 8.68 -7.33 12.99
CA ILE A 115 9.58 -6.19 12.72
C ILE A 115 10.96 -6.46 13.31
N LYS A 116 11.00 -6.95 14.55
CA LYS A 116 12.25 -7.26 15.24
C LYS A 116 13.03 -8.36 14.51
N GLU A 117 12.34 -9.38 14.00
CA GLU A 117 12.94 -10.43 13.18
C GLU A 117 13.53 -9.86 11.89
N ALA A 118 12.77 -9.06 11.13
CA ALA A 118 13.28 -8.39 9.93
C ALA A 118 14.44 -7.42 10.19
N ALA A 119 14.60 -6.96 11.43
CA ALA A 119 15.70 -6.09 11.84
C ALA A 119 16.95 -6.85 12.26
N LYS A 120 16.87 -8.14 12.63
CA LYS A 120 18.02 -8.95 13.07
C LYS A 120 19.10 -8.97 11.99
N ASP A 121 18.70 -9.11 10.73
CA ASP A 121 19.61 -9.15 9.58
C ASP A 121 20.41 -7.86 9.37
N LYS A 122 19.93 -6.73 9.92
CA LYS A 122 20.51 -5.39 9.74
C LYS A 122 20.95 -4.75 11.06
N GLY A 123 21.26 -5.58 12.05
CA GLY A 123 21.76 -5.13 13.36
C GLY A 123 20.73 -4.31 14.15
N GLY A 124 19.44 -4.67 14.07
CA GLY A 124 18.36 -4.01 14.80
C GLY A 124 17.85 -2.72 14.16
N LYS A 125 18.17 -2.46 12.88
CA LYS A 125 17.75 -1.27 12.14
C LYS A 125 16.82 -1.59 10.98
N ILE A 126 15.85 -0.71 10.74
CA ILE A 126 14.89 -0.83 9.64
C ILE A 126 14.90 0.43 8.81
N TYR A 127 14.71 0.24 7.51
CA TYR A 127 14.52 1.35 6.59
C TYR A 127 13.13 1.96 6.73
N LYS A 128 13.11 3.25 7.04
CA LYS A 128 11.91 4.07 6.99
C LYS A 128 12.01 5.00 5.80
N ALA A 129 11.10 4.85 4.85
CA ALA A 129 10.96 5.80 3.75
C ALA A 129 10.06 6.96 4.20
N ASN A 130 10.46 8.17 3.80
CA ASN A 130 9.67 9.37 3.92
C ASN A 130 9.65 10.09 2.58
N VAL A 131 8.61 10.87 2.34
CA VAL A 131 8.42 11.62 1.11
C VAL A 131 7.90 13.01 1.45
N GLU A 132 8.58 14.01 0.90
CA GLU A 132 8.22 15.42 0.97
C GLU A 132 7.66 15.88 -0.39
N LYS A 133 6.56 16.63 -0.38
CA LYS A 133 5.93 17.16 -1.59
C LYS A 133 6.56 18.51 -1.92
N LEU A 134 7.18 18.62 -3.09
CA LEU A 134 7.78 19.87 -3.54
C LEU A 134 6.79 20.75 -4.31
N GLY A 135 5.86 20.14 -5.04
CA GLY A 135 4.87 20.88 -5.81
C GLY A 135 4.12 20.04 -6.83
N THR A 136 3.34 20.72 -7.67
CA THR A 136 2.61 20.12 -8.77
C THR A 136 2.61 21.07 -9.95
N THR A 137 2.81 20.54 -11.15
CA THR A 137 2.79 21.27 -12.42
C THR A 137 1.83 20.57 -13.37
N ASN A 138 1.26 21.30 -14.32
CA ASN A 138 0.46 20.72 -15.40
C ASN A 138 1.29 20.70 -16.69
N LEU A 139 1.24 19.61 -17.44
CA LEU A 139 1.83 19.54 -18.77
C LEU A 139 0.97 20.35 -19.75
N GLU A 140 1.64 20.99 -20.69
CA GLU A 140 0.96 21.61 -21.83
C GLU A 140 0.52 20.52 -22.81
N TYR A 141 1.44 19.63 -23.20
CA TYR A 141 1.18 18.52 -24.12
C TYR A 141 1.11 17.16 -23.41
N SER A 142 0.28 16.26 -23.93
CA SER A 142 0.14 14.88 -23.42
C SER A 142 1.36 14.01 -23.72
N GLU A 143 2.05 14.29 -24.83
CA GLU A 143 3.29 13.64 -25.23
C GLU A 143 4.47 14.19 -24.43
N LEU A 144 5.22 13.30 -23.79
CA LEU A 144 6.35 13.68 -22.94
C LEU A 144 7.50 14.28 -23.74
N GLU A 145 7.70 13.82 -24.98
CA GLU A 145 8.81 14.24 -25.85
C GLU A 145 8.67 15.69 -26.35
N ARG A 146 7.44 16.20 -26.41
CA ARG A 146 7.14 17.56 -26.89
C ARG A 146 7.25 18.61 -25.80
N ASN A 147 7.33 18.20 -24.53
CA ASN A 147 7.44 19.11 -23.40
C ASN A 147 8.92 19.44 -23.10
N PRO A 148 9.22 20.67 -22.65
CA PRO A 148 10.58 21.05 -22.31
C PRO A 148 11.12 20.17 -21.18
N ARG A 149 12.30 19.59 -21.40
CA ARG A 149 12.96 18.65 -20.46
C ARG A 149 13.18 19.25 -19.06
N GLU A 150 13.24 20.57 -18.98
CA GLU A 150 13.40 21.30 -17.72
C GLU A 150 12.23 21.11 -16.76
N MET A 151 11.03 20.82 -17.27
CA MET A 151 9.88 20.52 -16.42
C MET A 151 10.00 19.19 -15.67
N PHE A 152 10.88 18.27 -16.08
CA PHE A 152 11.08 16.99 -15.39
C PHE A 152 12.20 17.05 -14.34
N LYS A 153 12.88 18.17 -14.22
CA LYS A 153 13.85 18.40 -13.14
C LYS A 153 13.11 18.80 -11.87
N LEU A 154 13.58 18.31 -10.73
CA LEU A 154 12.99 18.70 -9.46
C LEU A 154 13.26 20.19 -9.20
N PRO A 155 12.23 20.96 -8.82
CA PRO A 155 12.46 22.31 -8.37
C PRO A 155 13.37 22.24 -7.14
N LYS A 156 14.39 23.10 -7.08
CA LYS A 156 15.23 23.23 -5.89
C LYS A 156 14.29 23.49 -4.71
N SER A 157 14.32 22.59 -3.73
CA SER A 157 13.57 22.76 -2.49
C SER A 157 13.81 24.17 -1.95
N LYS A 158 12.72 24.85 -1.54
CA LYS A 158 12.80 26.11 -0.79
C LYS A 158 13.37 25.80 0.59
N ILE A 159 14.66 25.49 0.67
CA ILE A 159 15.42 25.55 1.91
C ILE A 159 15.67 27.03 2.16
N SER A 160 14.63 27.67 2.66
CA SER A 160 14.68 29.02 3.19
C SER A 160 15.50 28.95 4.47
N LYS A 161 16.61 29.70 4.46
CA LYS A 161 17.43 30.08 5.62
C LYS A 161 16.66 30.02 6.94
N LYS A 162 17.17 29.26 7.90
CA LYS A 162 16.87 29.46 9.31
C LYS A 162 18.16 29.40 10.10
#